data_AF-A0A951HI34-F1
#
_entry.id   AF-A0A951HI34-F1
#
_cell.length_a   1.000
_cell.length_b   1.000
_cell.length_c   1.000
_cell.angle_alpha   90.00
_cell.angle_beta   90.00
_cell.angle_gamma   90.00
#
_symmetry.space_group_name_H-M   'P 1'
#
loop_
_entity.id
_entity.type
_entity.pdbx_description
1 polymer ?
#
loop_
_entity_poly.entity_id
_entity_poly.type
_entity_poly.pdbx_seq_one_letter_code
_entity_poly.pdbx_strand_id
1 'polypeptide(L)' 'YKVREHSLAKVPYLLVLGKREAEERTVALRPLGADARQEVVPLDGLAARLSAEALPPDLRV' A
#
# COMPACT_ATOMS: atom_id res chain seq x y z
N TYR A 1 2.53 -12.68 -16.05
CA TYR A 1 3.16 -13.46 -14.96
C TYR A 1 3.80 -12.48 -13.97
N LYS A 2 3.02 -11.79 -13.13
CA LYS A 2 3.51 -10.76 -12.16
C LYS A 2 3.09 -11.05 -10.72
N VAL A 3 1.94 -11.71 -10.53
CA VAL A 3 1.36 -11.98 -9.21
C VAL A 3 2.22 -12.95 -8.39
N ARG A 4 2.73 -14.05 -8.99
CA ARG A 4 3.61 -15.01 -8.28
C ARG A 4 4.93 -14.39 -7.83
N GLU A 5 5.49 -13.46 -8.60
CA GLU A 5 6.78 -12.84 -8.30
C GLU A 5 6.66 -11.83 -7.15
N HIS A 6 5.61 -11.00 -7.16
CA HIS A 6 5.34 -10.06 -6.06
C HIS A 6 4.88 -10.76 -4.78
N SER A 7 4.21 -11.93 -4.87
CA SER A 7 3.93 -12.76 -3.70
C SER A 7 5.19 -13.44 -3.13
N LEU A 8 6.15 -13.87 -3.97
CA LEU A 8 7.40 -14.48 -3.51
C LEU A 8 8.32 -13.47 -2.81
N ALA A 9 8.29 -12.21 -3.25
CA ALA A 9 9.06 -11.12 -2.67
C ALA A 9 8.51 -10.61 -1.31
N LYS A 10 7.43 -11.21 -0.80
CA LYS A 10 6.75 -10.81 0.46
C LYS A 10 6.47 -9.30 0.52
N VAL A 11 6.12 -8.69 -0.61
CA VAL A 11 5.84 -7.25 -0.66
C VAL A 11 4.60 -6.97 0.19
N PRO A 12 4.70 -6.19 1.27
CA PRO A 12 3.62 -6.04 2.25
C PRO A 12 2.40 -5.31 1.67
N TYR A 13 2.59 -4.44 0.69
CA TYR A 13 1.55 -3.64 0.06
C TYR A 13 1.67 -3.59 -1.46
N LEU A 14 0.56 -3.83 -2.14
CA LEU A 14 0.37 -3.57 -3.56
C LEU A 14 -0.39 -2.25 -3.72
N LEU A 15 0.26 -1.29 -4.37
CA LEU A 15 -0.31 0.02 -4.67
C LEU A 15 -0.82 0.01 -6.11
N VAL A 16 -2.11 0.22 -6.30
CA VAL A 16 -2.75 0.28 -7.62
C VAL A 16 -3.16 1.72 -7.91
N LEU A 17 -2.60 2.28 -8.97
CA LEU A 17 -2.86 3.65 -9.44
C LEU A 17 -3.35 3.59 -10.89
N GLY A 18 -4.58 4.02 -11.13
CA GLY A 18 -5.16 4.22 -12.45
C GLY A 18 -5.37 5.69 -12.77
N LYS A 19 -6.05 5.95 -13.90
CA LYS A 19 -6.44 7.33 -14.30
C LYS A 19 -7.37 7.97 -13.28
N ARG A 20 -8.34 7.21 -12.79
CA ARG A 20 -9.35 7.69 -11.83
C ARG A 20 -8.71 8.04 -10.48
N GLU A 21 -7.84 7.16 -9.99
CA GLU A 21 -7.11 7.37 -8.73
C GLU A 21 -6.19 8.61 -8.81
N ALA A 22 -5.56 8.84 -9.96
CA ALA A 22 -4.75 10.03 -10.19
C ALA A 22 -5.57 11.33 -10.18
N GLU A 23 -6.78 11.32 -10.74
CA GLU A 23 -7.70 12.47 -10.74
C GLU A 23 -8.28 12.74 -9.34
N GLU A 24 -8.68 11.69 -8.61
CA GLU A 24 -9.27 11.80 -7.28
C GLU A 24 -8.22 11.93 -6.15
N ARG A 25 -6.92 11.88 -6.47
CA ARG A 25 -5.80 11.83 -5.51
C ARG A 25 -5.95 10.72 -4.47
N THR A 26 -6.45 9.57 -4.90
CA THR A 26 -6.62 8.38 -4.08
C THR A 26 -5.68 7.28 -4.53
N VAL A 27 -5.51 6.26 -3.69
CA VAL A 27 -4.67 5.09 -3.98
C VAL A 27 -5.40 3.85 -3.50
N ALA A 28 -5.51 2.85 -4.37
CA ALA A 28 -5.99 1.54 -3.98
C ALA A 28 -4.84 0.72 -3.38
N LEU A 29 -4.90 0.49 -2.07
CA LEU A 29 -3.94 -0.30 -1.32
C LEU A 29 -4.47 -1.73 -1.16
N ARG A 30 -3.63 -2.72 -1.47
CA ARG A 30 -3.91 -4.13 -1.23
C ARG A 30 -2.79 -4.75 -0.38
N PRO A 31 -3.05 -5.08 0.90
CA PRO A 31 -2.07 -5.75 1.74
C PRO A 31 -1.77 -7.18 1.26
N LEU A 32 -0.65 -7.74 1.71
CA LEU A 32 -0.29 -9.13 1.50
C LEU A 32 -1.03 -10.05 2.50
N GLY A 33 -1.80 -11.01 2.01
CA GLY A 33 -2.51 -12.00 2.84
C GLY A 33 -3.70 -12.63 2.12
N ALA A 34 -4.12 -13.82 2.55
CA ALA A 34 -5.25 -14.54 1.94
C ALA A 34 -6.59 -13.79 2.10
N ASP A 35 -6.76 -13.05 3.19
CA ASP A 35 -7.95 -12.26 3.53
C ASP A 35 -7.77 -10.75 3.33
N ALA A 36 -6.68 -10.33 2.68
CA ALA A 36 -6.37 -8.91 2.51
C ALA A 36 -7.36 -8.23 1.56
N ARG A 37 -8.26 -7.41 2.12
CA ARG A 37 -9.18 -6.56 1.36
C ARG A 37 -8.44 -5.37 0.75
N GLN A 38 -8.82 -5.03 -0.47
CA GLN A 38 -8.41 -3.79 -1.10
C GLN A 38 -9.16 -2.62 -0.43
N GLU A 39 -8.42 -1.61 0.00
CA GLU A 39 -8.96 -0.36 0.51
C GLU A 39 -8.53 0.81 -0.39
N VAL A 40 -9.39 1.80 -0.57
CA VAL A 40 -9.04 3.05 -1.27
C VAL A 40 -8.80 4.11 -0.22
N VAL A 41 -7.60 4.68 -0.23
CA VAL A 41 -7.16 5.67 0.74
C VAL A 41 -6.69 6.94 0.04
N PRO A 42 -6.84 8.13 0.64
CA PRO A 42 -6.25 9.35 0.11
C PRO A 42 -4.73 9.24 0.02
N LEU A 43 -4.14 9.78 -1.05
CA LEU A 43 -2.69 9.75 -1.27
C LEU A 43 -1.91 10.38 -0.10
N ASP A 44 -2.36 11.53 0.38
CA ASP A 44 -1.73 12.25 1.48
C ASP A 44 -1.76 11.44 2.79
N GLY A 45 -2.89 10.76 3.07
CA GLY A 45 -3.01 9.88 4.25
C GLY A 45 -2.16 8.62 4.12
N LEU A 46 -2.02 8.09 2.90
CA LEU A 46 -1.19 6.92 2.65
C LEU A 46 0.30 7.19 2.87
N ALA A 47 0.81 8.33 2.38
CA ALA A 47 2.22 8.69 2.54
C ALA A 47 2.62 8.73 4.03
N ALA A 48 1.80 9.38 4.86
CA ALA A 48 2.03 9.43 6.30
C ALA A 48 2.00 8.04 6.96
N ARG A 49 1.04 7.18 6.57
CA ARG A 49 0.93 5.80 7.08
C ARG A 49 2.18 4.98 6.72
N LEU A 50 2.61 5.03 5.46
CA LEU A 50 3.80 4.29 5.00
C LEU A 50 5.07 4.80 5.67
N SER A 51 5.23 6.12 5.86
CA SER A 51 6.37 6.68 6.60
C SER A 51 6.40 6.23 8.06
N ALA A 52 5.24 6.19 8.74
CA ALA A 52 5.15 5.71 10.11
C ALA A 52 5.41 4.20 10.23
N GLU A 53 5.01 3.42 9.23
CA GLU A 53 5.19 1.97 9.22
C GLU A 53 6.63 1.57 8.84
N ALA A 54 7.28 2.36 7.98
CA ALA A 54 8.69 2.22 7.64
C ALA A 54 9.64 2.61 8.80
N LEU A 55 9.14 3.33 9.81
CA LEU A 55 9.92 3.65 11.01
C LEU A 55 10.07 2.42 11.90
N PRO A 56 11.32 2.09 12.31
CA PRO A 56 11.58 1.07 13.32
C PRO A 56 10.81 1.38 14.60
N PRO A 57 10.32 0.36 15.33
CA PRO A 57 9.54 0.56 16.56
C PRO A 57 10.28 1.40 17.62
N ASP A 58 11.62 1.30 17.68
CA ASP A 58 12.49 2.10 18.55
C ASP A 58 12.55 3.61 18.24
N LEU A 59 12.12 4.03 17.05
CA LEU A 59 12.17 5.43 16.60
C LEU A 59 10.77 6.05 16.42
N ARG A 60 9.72 5.38 16.90
CA ARG A 60 8.37 5.95 16.93
C ARG A 60 8.28 6.96 18.08
N VAL A 61 8.20 8.24 17.74
CA VAL A 61 7.98 9.36 18.67
C VAL A 61 6.50 9.59 18.96
#